data_AF-A0A0C9YGE6-F1
#
_entry.id   AF-A0A0C9YGE6-F1
#
_cell.length_a   1.000
_cell.length_b   1.000
_cell.length_c   1.000
_cell.angle_alpha   90.00
_cell.angle_beta   90.00
_cell.angle_gamma   90.00
#
_symmetry.space_group_name_H-M   'P 1'
#
loop_
_entity.id
_entity.type
_entity.pdbx_description
1 polymer ?
#
loop_
_entity_poly.entity_id
_entity_poly.type
_entity_poly.pdbx_seq_one_letter_code
_entity_poly.pdbx_strand_id
1 'polypeptide(L)'
;MGTDGVTNLNDFLQWLIDEKEECTTRQLTLRVLTLSFASIHVCSQTCTQVFYNLAANPQYVEPLREEVDTVIREHWWTKKAMVLMQKVDSFLAETLRLEGVLTTSVQRKALQVLTLSDGTFIPKGTHLYVPTYVFHRDSAIYENPCIFDPLRSFRLGEDGNESGRHQMVA
;
A
#
# COMPACT_ATOMS: atom_id res chain seq x y z
N MET A 1 2.47 40.69 -19.97
CA MET A 1 2.16 39.70 -18.92
C MET A 1 2.76 38.39 -19.37
N GLY A 2 3.89 38.00 -18.77
CA GLY A 2 4.73 36.91 -19.28
C GLY A 2 4.02 35.56 -19.22
N THR A 3 3.91 34.91 -20.38
CA THR A 3 3.51 33.51 -20.54
C THR A 3 4.73 32.60 -20.68
N ASP A 4 5.85 33.00 -20.06
CA ASP A 4 7.12 32.29 -20.16
C ASP A 4 7.27 31.38 -18.94
N GLY A 5 7.10 30.06 -19.12
CA GLY A 5 7.79 29.09 -18.25
C GLY A 5 6.99 27.98 -17.56
N VAL A 6 5.74 27.69 -17.92
CA VAL A 6 5.09 26.43 -17.47
C VAL A 6 4.96 25.48 -18.65
N THR A 7 6.11 25.04 -19.17
CA THR A 7 6.16 23.97 -20.15
C THR A 7 6.67 22.72 -19.44
N ASN A 8 5.73 21.80 -19.18
CA ASN A 8 5.90 20.46 -18.60
C ASN A 8 5.84 20.37 -17.06
N LEU A 9 4.61 20.38 -16.51
CA LEU A 9 4.36 19.97 -15.12
C LEU A 9 4.54 18.45 -14.99
N ASN A 10 5.24 17.98 -13.97
CA ASN A 10 5.40 16.55 -13.72
C ASN A 10 4.25 16.03 -12.84
N ASP A 11 3.04 15.97 -13.39
CA ASP A 11 1.85 15.48 -12.68
C ASP A 11 1.00 14.53 -13.53
N PHE A 12 0.07 13.85 -12.86
CA PHE A 12 -0.80 12.85 -13.50
C PHE A 12 -1.65 13.44 -14.64
N LEU A 13 -2.09 14.69 -14.54
CA LEU A 13 -2.91 15.31 -15.58
C LEU A 13 -2.06 15.61 -16.82
N GLN A 14 -0.86 16.14 -16.64
CA GLN A 14 0.06 16.36 -17.75
C GLN A 14 0.43 15.04 -18.44
N TRP A 15 0.69 13.97 -17.68
CA TRP A 15 0.95 12.65 -18.26
C TRP A 15 -0.22 12.12 -19.09
N LEU A 16 -1.47 12.31 -18.63
CA LEU A 16 -2.66 11.92 -19.41
C LEU A 16 -2.80 12.73 -20.72
N ILE A 17 -2.46 14.02 -20.69
CA ILE A 17 -2.48 14.89 -21.87
C ILE A 17 -1.41 14.44 -22.88
N ASP A 18 -0.23 14.09 -22.39
CA ASP A 18 0.91 13.67 -23.22
C ASP A 18 0.70 12.30 -23.88
N GLU A 19 -0.01 11.39 -23.20
CA GLU A 19 -0.33 10.03 -23.71
C GLU A 19 -1.29 10.05 -24.91
N LYS A 20 -2.12 11.09 -25.05
CA LYS A 20 -3.05 11.32 -26.18
C LYS A 20 -4.07 10.21 -26.47
N GLU A 21 -4.21 9.20 -25.61
CA GLU A 21 -5.27 8.19 -25.73
C GLU A 21 -6.66 8.76 -25.35
N GLU A 22 -6.71 9.67 -24.38
CA GLU A 22 -7.94 10.27 -23.85
C GLU A 22 -7.93 11.80 -23.99
N CYS A 23 -8.43 12.29 -25.12
CA CYS A 23 -8.28 13.71 -25.47
C CYS A 23 -9.46 14.62 -25.06
N THR A 24 -10.59 14.07 -24.59
CA THR A 24 -11.72 14.92 -24.20
C THR A 24 -11.59 15.39 -22.74
N THR A 25 -11.95 16.65 -22.48
CA THR A 25 -11.98 17.21 -21.12
C THR A 25 -12.78 16.33 -20.15
N ARG A 26 -13.88 15.73 -20.62
CA ARG A 26 -14.71 14.83 -19.83
C ARG A 26 -13.96 13.55 -19.42
N GLN A 27 -13.22 12.92 -20.33
CA GLN A 27 -12.45 11.71 -20.03
C GLN A 27 -11.35 12.01 -19.01
N LEU A 28 -10.56 13.07 -19.24
CA LEU A 28 -9.52 13.52 -18.32
C LEU A 28 -10.08 13.81 -16.92
N THR A 29 -11.22 14.49 -16.85
CA THR A 29 -11.89 14.79 -15.58
C THR A 29 -12.32 13.50 -14.87
N LEU A 30 -12.92 12.55 -15.58
CA LEU A 30 -13.33 11.26 -14.99
C LEU A 30 -12.13 10.45 -14.47
N ARG A 31 -10.98 10.48 -15.15
CA ARG A 31 -9.74 9.82 -14.68
C ARG A 31 -9.22 10.44 -13.39
N VAL A 32 -9.12 11.76 -13.35
CA VAL A 32 -8.66 12.49 -12.15
C VAL A 32 -9.61 12.23 -10.97
N LEU A 33 -10.92 12.26 -11.20
CA LEU A 33 -11.92 11.93 -10.17
C LEU A 33 -11.79 10.48 -9.68
N THR A 34 -11.58 9.52 -10.59
CA THR A 34 -11.39 8.12 -10.24
C THR A 34 -10.14 7.91 -9.38
N LEU A 35 -9.02 8.53 -9.75
CA LEU A 35 -7.78 8.45 -8.98
C LEU A 35 -7.93 9.09 -7.60
N SER A 36 -8.63 10.23 -7.53
CA SER A 36 -8.90 10.94 -6.28
C SER A 36 -9.75 10.07 -5.34
N PHE A 37 -10.83 9.48 -5.86
CA PHE A 37 -11.67 8.57 -5.07
C PHE A 37 -10.90 7.35 -4.57
N ALA A 38 -10.07 6.73 -5.42
CA ALA A 38 -9.29 5.55 -5.05
C ALA A 38 -8.22 5.83 -3.97
N SER A 39 -7.59 7.01 -4.01
CA SER A 39 -6.45 7.34 -3.14
C SER A 39 -6.88 7.97 -1.80
N ILE A 40 -7.85 8.88 -1.80
CA ILE A 40 -8.18 9.70 -0.61
C ILE A 40 -8.64 8.84 0.56
N HIS A 41 -9.60 7.94 0.33
CA HIS A 41 -10.20 7.15 1.41
C HIS A 41 -9.19 6.19 2.03
N VAL A 42 -8.43 5.46 1.20
CA VAL A 42 -7.46 4.47 1.67
C VAL A 42 -6.36 5.14 2.49
N CYS A 43 -5.79 6.25 2.01
CA CYS A 43 -4.75 6.98 2.72
C CYS A 43 -5.27 7.57 4.05
N SER A 44 -6.43 8.22 4.04
CA SER A 44 -7.00 8.85 5.24
C SER A 44 -7.30 7.82 6.33
N GLN A 45 -7.89 6.68 5.97
CA GLN A 45 -8.17 5.60 6.92
C GLN A 45 -6.87 4.97 7.45
N THR A 46 -5.90 4.73 6.58
CA THR A 46 -4.59 4.18 7.00
C THR A 46 -3.90 5.11 7.99
N CYS A 47 -3.78 6.40 7.69
CA CYS A 47 -3.19 7.37 8.60
C CYS A 47 -3.92 7.39 9.95
N THR A 48 -5.25 7.35 9.94
CA THR A 48 -6.06 7.33 11.17
C THR A 48 -5.72 6.10 12.02
N GLN A 49 -5.66 4.91 11.42
CA GLN A 49 -5.33 3.67 12.15
C GLN A 49 -3.90 3.67 12.67
N VAL A 50 -2.94 4.22 11.92
CA VAL A 50 -1.55 4.35 12.35
C VAL A 50 -1.46 5.22 13.60
N PHE A 51 -2.13 6.38 13.62
CA PHE A 51 -2.14 7.24 14.80
C PHE A 51 -2.86 6.59 15.98
N TYR A 52 -3.94 5.85 15.75
CA TYR A 52 -4.61 5.08 16.79
C TYR A 52 -3.68 4.02 17.40
N ASN A 53 -2.97 3.26 16.57
CA ASN A 53 -2.01 2.26 17.04
C ASN A 53 -0.82 2.88 17.78
N LEU A 54 -0.33 4.05 17.35
CA LEU A 54 0.71 4.79 18.08
C LEU A 54 0.22 5.29 19.45
N ALA A 55 -1.01 5.79 19.52
CA ALA A 55 -1.62 6.24 20.77
C ALA A 55 -1.86 5.06 21.73
N ALA A 56 -2.26 3.90 21.21
CA ALA A 56 -2.46 2.68 21.99
C ALA A 56 -1.14 2.01 22.41
N ASN A 57 -0.04 2.25 21.68
CA ASN A 57 1.27 1.64 21.92
C ASN A 57 2.40 2.69 21.98
N PRO A 58 2.38 3.57 22.99
CA PRO A 58 3.32 4.69 23.09
C PRO A 58 4.79 4.27 23.17
N GLN A 59 5.08 3.03 23.57
CA GLN A 59 6.43 2.47 23.62
C GLN A 59 7.14 2.43 22.26
N TYR A 60 6.41 2.50 21.14
CA TYR A 60 7.00 2.52 19.80
C TYR A 60 7.23 3.94 19.25
N VAL A 61 6.69 4.98 19.88
CA VAL A 61 6.80 6.36 19.36
C VAL A 61 8.26 6.81 19.28
N GLU A 62 9.01 6.66 20.38
CA GLU A 62 10.39 7.13 20.43
C GLU A 62 11.33 6.32 19.52
N PRO A 63 11.31 4.97 19.53
CA PRO A 63 12.13 4.18 18.61
C PRO A 63 11.88 4.47 17.12
N LEU A 64 10.63 4.75 16.74
CA LEU A 64 10.29 5.12 15.36
C LEU A 64 10.78 6.53 15.03
N ARG A 65 10.65 7.48 15.96
CA ARG A 65 11.16 8.85 15.78
C ARG A 65 12.68 8.87 15.65
N GLU A 66 13.39 8.10 16.48
CA GLU A 66 14.85 7.97 16.40
C GLU A 66 15.32 7.43 15.04
N GLU A 67 14.62 6.43 14.49
CA GLU A 67 14.88 5.92 13.14
C GLU A 67 14.71 7.03 12.10
N VAL A 68 13.56 7.73 12.14
CA VAL A 68 13.23 8.81 11.22
C VAL A 68 14.29 9.93 11.27
N ASP A 69 14.63 10.40 12.47
CA ASP A 69 15.61 11.47 12.67
C ASP A 69 17.01 11.07 12.19
N THR A 70 17.41 9.82 12.41
CA THR A 70 18.71 9.30 11.97
C THR A 70 18.79 9.25 10.45
N VAL A 71 17.77 8.66 9.81
CA VAL A 71 17.75 8.48 8.35
C VAL A 71 17.62 9.83 7.63
N ILE A 72 16.79 10.75 8.11
CA ILE A 72 16.62 12.08 7.49
C ILE A 72 17.89 12.91 7.63
N ARG A 73 18.60 12.83 8.75
CA ARG A 73 19.86 13.55 8.94
C ARG A 73 20.92 13.16 7.92
N GLU A 74 20.94 11.90 7.50
CA GLU A 74 21.91 11.39 6.53
C GLU A 74 21.46 11.55 5.07
N HIS A 75 20.17 11.30 4.78
CA HIS A 75 19.68 11.15 3.41
C HIS A 75 18.63 12.18 3.00
N TRP A 76 18.22 13.07 3.91
CA TRP A 76 17.09 13.99 3.74
C TRP A 76 15.80 13.27 3.35
N TRP A 77 14.76 14.01 2.98
CA TRP A 77 13.49 13.47 2.46
C TRP A 77 13.65 12.97 1.02
N THR A 78 14.36 11.86 0.83
CA THR A 78 14.59 11.22 -0.47
C THR A 78 13.90 9.87 -0.56
N LYS A 79 13.71 9.34 -1.78
CA LYS A 79 13.18 7.97 -1.97
C LYS A 79 14.05 6.93 -1.22
N LYS A 80 15.38 7.11 -1.24
CA LYS A 80 16.32 6.24 -0.52
C LYS A 80 16.07 6.27 0.99
N ALA A 81 15.81 7.44 1.56
CA ALA A 81 15.48 7.56 2.99
C ALA A 81 14.23 6.73 3.34
N MET A 82 13.18 6.77 2.53
CA MET A 82 11.96 6.00 2.78
C MET A 82 12.22 4.49 2.84
N VAL A 83 13.09 3.95 1.98
CA VAL A 83 13.48 2.52 1.99
C VAL A 83 14.27 2.12 3.25
N LEU A 84 14.97 3.09 3.85
CA LEU A 84 15.80 2.86 5.04
C LEU A 84 15.01 2.96 6.35
N MET A 85 13.79 3.49 6.34
CA MET A 85 12.90 3.57 7.51
C MET A 85 12.16 2.24 7.74
N GLN A 86 12.91 1.18 8.03
CA GLN A 86 12.40 -0.20 8.03
C GLN A 86 11.43 -0.49 9.18
N LYS A 87 11.61 0.13 10.35
CA LYS A 87 10.68 -0.03 11.49
C LYS A 87 9.38 0.73 11.22
N VAL A 88 9.46 1.93 10.66
CA VAL A 88 8.26 2.67 10.22
C VAL A 88 7.51 1.88 9.17
N ASP A 89 8.20 1.34 8.15
CA ASP A 89 7.60 0.51 7.12
C ASP A 89 6.91 -0.73 7.71
N SER A 90 7.57 -1.44 8.62
CA SER A 90 6.99 -2.58 9.35
C SER A 90 5.76 -2.19 10.17
N PHE A 91 5.78 -1.04 10.85
CA PHE A 91 4.65 -0.56 11.65
C PHE A 91 3.42 -0.28 10.77
N LEU A 92 3.65 0.37 9.61
CA LEU A 92 2.60 0.64 8.64
C LEU A 92 2.06 -0.66 8.03
N ALA A 93 2.94 -1.60 7.69
CA ALA A 93 2.57 -2.90 7.15
C ALA A 93 1.69 -3.70 8.11
N GLU A 94 2.06 -3.77 9.38
CA GLU A 94 1.27 -4.47 10.40
C GLU A 94 -0.07 -3.77 10.64
N THR A 95 -0.10 -2.44 10.63
CA THR A 95 -1.34 -1.67 10.74
C THR A 95 -2.29 -2.00 9.60
N LEU A 96 -1.79 -2.06 8.37
CA LEU A 96 -2.59 -2.45 7.20
C LEU A 96 -2.98 -3.93 7.20
N ARG A 97 -2.17 -4.81 7.79
CA ARG A 97 -2.48 -6.25 7.90
C ARG A 97 -3.73 -6.45 8.77
N LEU A 98 -3.78 -5.81 9.93
CA LEU A 98 -4.88 -5.96 10.88
C LEU A 98 -6.05 -5.02 10.59
N GLU A 99 -5.78 -3.74 10.38
CA GLU A 99 -6.79 -2.67 10.28
C GLU A 99 -6.96 -2.13 8.85
N GLY A 100 -6.51 -2.90 7.86
CA GLY A 100 -6.64 -2.55 6.45
C GLY A 100 -8.09 -2.34 6.00
N VAL A 101 -8.28 -1.36 5.11
CA VAL A 101 -9.61 -0.94 4.62
C VAL A 101 -10.33 -2.04 3.83
N LEU A 102 -9.59 -2.92 3.16
CA LEU A 102 -10.14 -3.93 2.26
C LEU A 102 -10.12 -5.32 2.92
N THR A 103 -11.31 -5.90 3.13
CA THR A 103 -11.45 -7.25 3.69
C THR A 103 -11.20 -8.35 2.66
N THR A 104 -11.35 -8.03 1.37
CA THR A 104 -11.08 -8.91 0.23
C THR A 104 -10.19 -8.21 -0.78
N SER A 105 -9.34 -8.96 -1.46
CA SER A 105 -8.53 -8.49 -2.59
C SER A 105 -8.83 -9.27 -3.86
N VAL A 106 -8.17 -8.90 -4.96
CA VAL A 106 -8.25 -9.57 -6.28
C VAL A 106 -9.69 -9.80 -6.72
N GLN A 107 -10.43 -8.72 -6.91
CA GLN A 107 -11.80 -8.78 -7.42
C GLN A 107 -11.75 -9.06 -8.92
N ARG A 108 -12.17 -10.25 -9.34
CA ARG A 108 -12.17 -10.67 -10.76
C ARG A 108 -13.48 -11.33 -11.12
N LYS A 109 -13.86 -11.23 -12.39
CA LYS A 109 -14.98 -11.98 -12.97
C LYS A 109 -14.44 -12.92 -14.05
N ALA A 110 -14.78 -14.20 -13.96
CA ALA A 110 -14.43 -15.18 -14.97
C ALA A 110 -15.17 -14.83 -16.28
N LEU A 111 -14.44 -14.33 -17.28
CA LEU A 111 -15.03 -13.99 -18.58
C LEU A 111 -15.23 -15.22 -19.48
N GLN A 112 -14.56 -16.31 -19.14
CA GLN A 112 -14.68 -17.63 -19.76
C GLN A 112 -14.61 -18.70 -18.68
N VAL A 113 -14.98 -19.93 -19.04
CA VAL A 113 -14.80 -21.10 -18.18
C VAL A 113 -13.31 -21.34 -18.00
N LEU A 114 -12.88 -21.63 -16.77
CA LEU A 114 -11.50 -21.96 -16.45
C LEU A 114 -11.44 -23.02 -15.35
N THR A 115 -10.43 -23.88 -15.40
CA THR A 115 -10.12 -24.84 -14.35
C THR A 115 -8.78 -24.45 -13.74
N LEU A 116 -8.72 -24.28 -12.43
CA LEU A 116 -7.49 -23.96 -11.72
C LEU A 116 -6.53 -25.17 -11.67
N SER A 117 -5.27 -24.94 -11.33
CA SER A 117 -4.25 -25.99 -11.24
C SER A 117 -4.56 -27.06 -10.19
N ASP A 118 -5.39 -26.75 -9.20
CA ASP A 118 -5.89 -27.67 -8.17
C ASP A 118 -7.13 -28.48 -8.64
N GLY A 119 -7.58 -28.28 -9.87
CA GLY A 119 -8.76 -28.94 -10.45
C GLY A 119 -10.09 -28.21 -10.20
N THR A 120 -10.10 -27.09 -9.49
CA THR A 120 -11.33 -26.33 -9.23
C THR A 120 -11.90 -25.77 -10.54
N PHE A 121 -13.12 -26.20 -10.89
CA PHE A 121 -13.84 -25.72 -12.07
C PHE A 121 -14.58 -24.41 -11.77
N ILE A 122 -14.31 -23.38 -12.57
CA ILE A 122 -14.90 -22.05 -12.43
C ILE A 122 -15.74 -21.74 -13.68
N PRO A 123 -17.08 -21.65 -13.53
CA PRO A 123 -17.96 -21.25 -14.61
C PRO A 123 -17.72 -19.81 -15.07
N LYS A 124 -18.02 -19.54 -16.35
CA LYS A 124 -18.11 -18.17 -16.86
C LYS A 124 -19.14 -17.36 -16.06
N GLY A 125 -18.79 -16.12 -15.73
CA GLY A 125 -19.62 -15.19 -14.97
C GLY A 125 -19.38 -15.22 -13.46
N THR A 126 -18.66 -16.21 -12.95
CA THR A 126 -18.30 -16.33 -11.52
C THR A 126 -17.43 -15.15 -11.08
N HIS A 127 -17.73 -14.58 -9.91
CA HIS A 127 -16.88 -13.59 -9.28
C HIS A 127 -15.93 -14.27 -8.29
N LEU A 128 -14.65 -13.89 -8.36
CA LEU A 128 -13.57 -14.43 -7.56
C LEU A 128 -13.04 -13.30 -6.67
N TYR A 129 -12.76 -13.66 -5.42
CA TYR A 129 -12.23 -12.79 -4.39
C TYR A 129 -11.22 -13.58 -3.57
N VAL A 130 -10.16 -12.92 -3.12
CA VAL A 130 -9.23 -13.46 -2.13
C VAL A 130 -9.64 -12.92 -0.76
N PRO A 131 -9.96 -13.78 0.23
CA PRO A 131 -10.37 -13.36 1.57
C PRO A 131 -9.18 -12.86 2.42
N THR A 132 -8.60 -11.72 2.03
CA THR A 132 -7.40 -11.13 2.65
C THR A 132 -7.52 -11.00 4.18
N TYR A 133 -8.65 -10.54 4.69
CA TYR A 133 -8.87 -10.39 6.14
C TYR A 133 -8.65 -11.69 6.91
N VAL A 134 -9.13 -12.80 6.35
CA VAL A 134 -9.01 -14.14 6.96
C VAL A 134 -7.57 -14.63 6.87
N PHE A 135 -6.94 -14.50 5.70
CA PHE A 135 -5.54 -14.91 5.52
C PHE A 135 -4.58 -14.14 6.43
N HIS A 136 -4.79 -12.83 6.57
CA HIS A 136 -4.02 -12.02 7.50
C HIS A 136 -4.18 -12.49 8.95
N ARG A 137 -5.27 -13.18 9.30
CA ARG A 137 -5.56 -13.66 10.65
C ARG A 137 -5.38 -15.18 10.80
N ASP A 138 -4.80 -15.84 9.80
CA ASP A 138 -4.61 -17.28 9.82
C ASP A 138 -3.33 -17.65 10.58
N SER A 139 -3.46 -18.48 11.62
CA SER A 139 -2.34 -18.96 12.43
C SER A 139 -1.41 -19.92 11.67
N ALA A 140 -1.87 -20.48 10.54
CA ALA A 140 -1.02 -21.26 9.65
C ALA A 140 -0.04 -20.39 8.84
N ILE A 141 -0.32 -19.08 8.72
CA ILE A 141 0.49 -18.13 7.96
C ILE A 141 1.27 -17.19 8.89
N TYR A 142 0.62 -16.67 9.93
CA TYR A 142 1.22 -15.74 10.88
C TYR A 142 1.17 -16.30 12.30
N GLU A 143 2.30 -16.30 12.99
CA GLU A 143 2.32 -16.57 14.43
C GLU A 143 1.60 -15.45 15.19
N ASN A 144 0.74 -15.80 16.15
CA ASN A 144 -0.07 -14.84 16.92
C ASN A 144 -0.80 -13.83 16.00
N PRO A 145 -1.63 -14.32 15.07
CA PRO A 145 -2.06 -13.55 13.91
C PRO A 145 -3.01 -12.40 14.27
N CYS A 146 -3.70 -12.48 15.41
CA CYS A 146 -4.60 -11.44 15.90
C CYS A 146 -3.93 -10.42 16.83
N ILE A 147 -2.65 -10.61 17.16
CA ILE A 147 -1.88 -9.68 17.98
C ILE A 147 -1.18 -8.69 17.06
N PHE A 148 -1.31 -7.40 17.38
CA PHE A 148 -0.59 -6.33 16.70
C PHE A 148 0.88 -6.36 17.10
N ASP A 149 1.74 -6.74 16.15
CA ASP A 149 3.18 -6.82 16.33
C ASP A 149 3.88 -5.90 15.31
N PRO A 150 4.13 -4.63 15.67
CA PRO A 150 4.54 -3.61 14.71
C PRO A 150 5.90 -3.87 14.07
N LEU A 151 6.73 -4.74 14.66
CA LEU A 151 8.07 -5.07 14.17
C LEU A 151 8.13 -6.48 13.54
N ARG A 152 6.97 -7.09 13.26
CA ARG A 152 6.87 -8.42 12.64
C ARG A 152 7.62 -8.48 11.31
N SER A 153 7.34 -7.58 10.38
CA SER A 153 7.98 -7.55 9.06
C SER A 153 9.46 -7.18 9.14
N PHE A 154 9.82 -6.28 10.08
CA PHE A 154 11.21 -5.90 10.33
C PHE A 154 12.06 -7.12 10.70
N ARG A 155 11.62 -7.93 11.67
CA ARG A 155 12.37 -9.13 12.11
C ARG A 155 12.46 -10.20 11.02
N LEU A 156 11.40 -10.41 10.24
CA LEU A 156 11.42 -11.33 9.09
C LEU A 156 12.42 -10.90 8.01
N GLY A 157 12.71 -9.61 7.89
CA GLY A 157 13.74 -9.07 6.99
C GLY A 157 15.17 -9.32 7.47
N GLU A 158 15.40 -9.44 8.78
CA GLU A 158 16.71 -9.69 9.39
C GLU A 158 17.11 -11.18 9.30
N ASP A 159 16.14 -12.10 9.31
CA ASP A 159 16.36 -13.56 9.31
C ASP A 159 16.84 -14.15 7.96
N GLY A 160 17.13 -13.30 6.97
CA GLY A 160 18.21 -13.60 6.02
C GLY A 160 17.93 -14.54 4.85
N ASN A 161 16.71 -14.61 4.30
CA ASN A 161 16.53 -15.30 3.01
C ASN A 161 15.97 -14.43 1.87
N GLU A 162 15.26 -13.32 2.14
CA GLU A 162 14.63 -12.51 1.09
C GLU A 162 14.52 -11.02 1.48
N SER A 163 15.67 -10.35 1.58
CA SER A 163 15.76 -8.92 1.92
C SER A 163 14.96 -8.08 0.90
N GLY A 164 13.93 -7.37 1.37
CA GLY A 164 13.03 -6.53 0.55
C GLY A 164 11.63 -7.09 0.28
N ARG A 165 11.35 -8.40 0.47
CA ARG A 165 9.98 -8.95 0.24
C ARG A 165 8.96 -8.56 1.30
N HIS A 166 9.42 -8.15 2.47
CA HIS A 166 8.58 -7.79 3.62
C HIS A 166 8.49 -6.28 3.83
N GLN A 167 9.09 -5.49 2.94
CA GLN A 167 8.97 -4.03 2.94
C GLN A 167 7.83 -3.59 2.02
N MET A 168 7.08 -2.57 2.43
CA MET A 168 6.09 -1.95 1.54
C MET A 168 6.76 -1.04 0.51
N VAL A 169 7.89 -0.43 0.87
CA VAL A 169 8.67 0.44 -0.01
C VAL A 169 9.95 -0.27 -0.46
N ALA A 170 10.03 -0.59 -1.76
CA ALA A 170 11.22 -1.15 -2.43
C ALA A 170 11.69 -0.27 -3.61
#